data_AF-F0GCQ8-F1
#
_entry.id   AF-F0GCQ8-F1
#
_cell.length_a   1.000
_cell.length_b   1.000
_cell.length_c   1.000
_cell.angle_alpha   90.00
_cell.angle_beta   90.00
_cell.angle_gamma   90.00
#
_symmetry.space_group_name_H-M   'P 1'
#
loop_
_entity.id
_entity.type
_entity.pdbx_description
1 polymer ?
#
loop_
_entity_poly.entity_id
_entity_poly.type
_entity_poly.pdbx_seq_one_letter_code
_entity_poly.pdbx_strand_id
1 'polypeptide(L)'
;AAAAIPDRDLLRGTERDDAVPALPQASEGKEIVTDYRAMGFTLGRHPLALLRDRLTLDRLQSAEQLATLRSGQLARACGLVTVRQRPGTANGVLFMTLEDETGQVNVILWPGLLEKFRKEALGAALLAVYGVWQAEGKVRHLIASKLVDRSELLGALPTTAREFC
;
A
#
# COMPACT_ATOMS: atom_id res chain seq x y z
N ALA A 1 47.74 35.41 -7.31
CA ALA A 1 47.18 34.08 -7.01
C ALA A 1 47.11 33.30 -8.32
N ALA A 2 47.85 32.19 -8.43
CA ALA A 2 47.90 31.40 -9.67
C ALA A 2 46.65 30.52 -9.77
N ALA A 3 45.90 30.66 -10.86
CA ALA A 3 44.80 29.76 -11.20
C ALA A 3 45.39 28.45 -11.74
N ALA A 4 45.07 27.32 -11.08
CA ALA A 4 45.45 26.00 -11.57
C ALA A 4 44.69 25.72 -12.88
N ILE A 5 45.42 25.59 -13.98
CA ILE A 5 44.87 25.12 -15.26
C ILE A 5 44.69 23.60 -15.11
N PRO A 6 43.48 23.04 -15.21
CA PRO A 6 43.30 21.60 -15.10
C PRO A 6 44.01 20.93 -16.28
N ASP A 7 44.86 19.96 -15.97
CA ASP A 7 45.64 19.22 -16.95
C ASP A 7 44.70 18.55 -17.96
N ARG A 8 44.85 18.90 -19.23
CA ARG A 8 43.95 18.53 -20.34
C ARG A 8 44.03 17.05 -20.71
N ASP A 9 44.84 16.27 -19.99
CA ASP A 9 45.28 14.93 -20.38
C ASP A 9 44.84 13.80 -19.45
N LEU A 10 44.09 14.09 -18.38
CA LEU A 10 43.62 13.11 -17.39
C LEU A 10 42.70 12.01 -17.95
N LEU A 11 42.21 12.14 -19.18
CA LEU A 11 41.27 11.21 -19.82
C LEU A 11 41.83 10.58 -21.11
N ARG A 12 43.10 10.83 -21.46
CA ARG A 12 43.68 10.28 -22.69
C ARG A 12 44.07 8.82 -22.47
N GLY A 13 43.22 7.90 -22.96
CA GLY A 13 43.45 6.45 -22.89
C GLY A 13 42.36 5.65 -22.20
N THR A 14 41.30 6.30 -21.70
CA THR A 14 40.09 5.57 -21.31
C THR A 14 39.32 5.19 -22.57
N GLU A 15 39.54 3.98 -23.07
CA GLU A 15 38.63 3.38 -24.04
C GLU A 15 37.26 3.26 -23.37
N ARG A 16 36.26 3.89 -23.99
CA ARG A 16 34.90 3.85 -23.49
C ARG A 16 34.35 2.47 -23.83
N ASP A 17 34.26 1.60 -22.84
CA ASP A 17 33.56 0.33 -22.99
C ASP A 17 32.06 0.62 -23.11
N ASP A 18 31.63 0.94 -24.33
CA ASP A 18 30.24 1.25 -24.67
C ASP A 18 29.40 -0.04 -24.87
N ALA A 19 29.93 -1.20 -24.47
CA ALA A 19 29.16 -2.44 -24.44
C ALA A 19 28.00 -2.28 -23.46
N VAL A 20 26.77 -2.27 -23.97
CA VAL A 20 25.57 -2.29 -23.14
C VAL A 20 25.60 -3.59 -22.31
N PRO A 21 25.72 -3.51 -20.97
CA PRO A 21 25.75 -4.72 -20.17
C PRO A 21 24.42 -5.45 -20.34
N ALA A 22 24.48 -6.73 -20.69
CA ALA A 22 23.31 -7.60 -20.79
C ALA A 22 22.77 -7.89 -19.39
N LEU A 23 21.92 -6.98 -18.88
CA LEU A 23 21.28 -7.15 -17.59
C LEU A 23 20.12 -8.15 -17.72
N PRO A 24 19.96 -9.09 -16.79
CA PRO A 24 18.80 -9.97 -16.78
C PRO A 24 17.53 -9.15 -16.57
N GLN A 25 16.49 -9.46 -17.35
CA GLN A 25 15.18 -8.83 -17.19
C GLN A 25 14.65 -9.10 -15.78
N ALA A 26 14.20 -8.05 -15.10
CA ALA A 26 13.59 -8.20 -13.78
C ALA A 26 12.23 -8.91 -13.94
N SER A 27 11.87 -9.76 -12.98
CA SER A 27 10.51 -10.31 -12.93
C SER A 27 9.52 -9.20 -12.58
N GLU A 28 8.26 -9.34 -12.99
CA GLU A 28 7.19 -8.37 -12.69
C GLU A 28 7.13 -8.03 -11.19
N GLY A 29 7.22 -9.03 -10.31
CA GLY A 29 7.28 -8.80 -8.87
C GLY A 29 8.51 -8.00 -8.42
N LYS A 30 9.68 -8.21 -9.06
CA LYS A 30 10.91 -7.47 -8.74
C LYS A 30 10.84 -6.03 -9.25
N GLU A 31 10.19 -5.79 -10.40
CA GLU A 31 9.90 -4.45 -10.91
C GLU A 31 8.94 -3.71 -9.98
N ILE A 32 7.82 -4.34 -9.62
CA ILE A 32 6.84 -3.82 -8.65
C ILE A 32 7.50 -3.48 -7.32
N VAL A 33 8.32 -4.37 -6.76
CA VAL A 33 9.07 -4.10 -5.52
C VAL A 33 10.02 -2.91 -5.69
N THR A 34 10.70 -2.80 -6.83
CA THR A 34 11.69 -1.76 -7.08
C THR A 34 11.03 -0.39 -7.28
N ASP A 35 9.94 -0.33 -8.04
CA ASP A 35 9.13 0.88 -8.22
C ASP A 35 8.54 1.34 -6.89
N TYR A 36 7.93 0.41 -6.15
CA TYR A 36 7.32 0.74 -4.86
C TYR A 36 8.38 1.19 -3.84
N ARG A 37 9.58 0.61 -3.85
CA ARG A 37 10.74 1.06 -3.06
C ARG A 37 11.16 2.49 -3.38
N ALA A 38 11.16 2.85 -4.66
CA ALA A 38 11.63 4.14 -5.13
C ALA A 38 10.59 5.26 -4.94
N MET A 39 9.30 4.94 -5.12
CA MET A 39 8.24 5.95 -5.28
C MET A 39 7.05 5.83 -4.31
N GLY A 40 6.92 4.71 -3.60
CA GLY A 40 5.76 4.42 -2.75
C GLY A 40 4.48 4.05 -3.51
N PHE A 41 4.58 3.89 -4.83
CA PHE A 41 3.56 3.37 -5.76
C PHE A 41 4.27 2.69 -6.94
N THR A 42 3.54 1.89 -7.72
CA THR A 42 4.09 1.19 -8.89
C THR A 42 3.73 1.91 -10.18
N LEU A 43 4.64 1.98 -11.16
CA LEU A 43 4.27 2.34 -12.54
C LEU A 43 3.60 1.15 -13.26
N GLY A 44 3.83 -0.07 -12.76
CA GLY A 44 3.15 -1.31 -13.16
C GLY A 44 1.92 -1.66 -12.32
N ARG A 45 1.52 -2.95 -12.31
CA ARG A 45 0.35 -3.43 -11.58
C ARG A 45 0.52 -3.28 -10.07
N HIS A 46 -0.58 -2.95 -9.38
CA HIS A 46 -0.62 -2.85 -7.93
C HIS A 46 -0.23 -4.20 -7.28
N PRO A 47 0.55 -4.24 -6.18
CA PRO A 47 1.08 -5.47 -5.60
C PRO A 47 0.01 -6.53 -5.24
N LEU A 48 -1.17 -6.08 -4.84
CA LEU A 48 -2.29 -6.99 -4.52
C LEU A 48 -2.84 -7.74 -5.73
N ALA A 49 -2.59 -7.28 -6.95
CA ALA A 49 -2.98 -8.00 -8.16
C ALA A 49 -2.32 -9.39 -8.23
N LEU A 50 -1.08 -9.52 -7.73
CA LEU A 50 -0.37 -10.81 -7.65
C LEU A 50 -0.93 -11.72 -6.55
N LEU A 51 -1.54 -11.12 -5.52
CA LEU A 51 -2.12 -11.83 -4.38
C LEU A 51 -3.62 -12.11 -4.55
N ARG A 52 -4.25 -11.60 -5.63
CA ARG A 52 -5.71 -11.56 -5.77
C ARG A 52 -6.35 -12.93 -5.66
N ASP A 53 -5.84 -13.93 -6.37
CA ASP A 53 -6.36 -15.31 -6.32
C ASP A 53 -6.35 -15.86 -4.89
N ARG A 54 -5.27 -15.62 -4.15
CA ARG A 54 -5.13 -16.03 -2.75
C ARG A 54 -6.12 -15.30 -1.84
N LEU A 55 -6.26 -13.99 -2.01
CA LEU A 55 -7.20 -13.17 -1.23
C LEU A 55 -8.66 -13.57 -1.50
N THR A 56 -9.00 -13.91 -2.73
CA THR A 56 -10.32 -14.41 -3.11
C THR A 56 -10.64 -15.75 -2.45
N LEU A 57 -9.67 -16.67 -2.32
CA LEU A 57 -9.85 -17.92 -1.57
C LEU A 57 -10.19 -17.67 -0.09
N ASP A 58 -9.60 -16.63 0.51
CA ASP A 58 -9.91 -16.19 1.87
C ASP A 58 -11.22 -15.37 1.98
N ARG A 59 -11.94 -15.22 0.87
CA ARG A 59 -13.17 -14.40 0.72
C ARG A 59 -12.95 -12.92 1.05
N LEU A 60 -11.75 -12.41 0.78
CA LEU A 60 -11.42 -11.00 0.88
C LEU A 60 -11.77 -10.34 -0.45
N GLN A 61 -12.67 -9.37 -0.40
CA GLN A 61 -13.26 -8.71 -1.55
C GLN A 61 -12.38 -7.55 -2.02
N SER A 62 -12.43 -7.27 -3.33
CA SER A 62 -11.80 -6.08 -3.90
C SER A 62 -12.60 -4.80 -3.59
N ALA A 63 -11.97 -3.63 -3.74
CA ALA A 63 -12.64 -2.34 -3.61
C ALA A 63 -13.84 -2.23 -4.58
N GLU A 64 -13.68 -2.70 -5.82
CA GLU A 64 -14.76 -2.77 -6.81
C GLU A 64 -15.90 -3.70 -6.38
N GLN A 65 -15.60 -4.87 -5.84
CA GLN A 65 -16.64 -5.79 -5.32
C GLN A 65 -17.39 -5.17 -4.14
N LEU A 66 -16.68 -4.53 -3.21
CA LEU A 66 -17.28 -3.84 -2.07
C LEU A 66 -18.18 -2.69 -2.52
N ALA A 67 -17.80 -1.98 -3.57
CA ALA A 67 -18.58 -0.92 -4.20
C ALA A 67 -19.95 -1.39 -4.74
N THR A 68 -20.18 -2.68 -4.92
CA THR A 68 -21.49 -3.24 -5.32
C THR A 68 -22.40 -3.62 -4.15
N LEU A 69 -21.86 -3.63 -2.92
CA LEU A 69 -22.62 -4.02 -1.73
C LEU A 69 -23.63 -2.95 -1.31
N ARG A 70 -24.77 -3.41 -0.80
CA ARG A 70 -25.77 -2.59 -0.12
C ARG A 70 -25.30 -2.24 1.29
N SER A 71 -25.76 -1.10 1.79
CA SER A 71 -25.53 -0.70 3.18
C SER A 71 -26.06 -1.76 4.15
N GLY A 72 -25.33 -2.03 5.23
CA GLY A 72 -25.65 -3.04 6.24
C GLY A 72 -25.16 -4.46 5.92
N GLN A 73 -24.59 -4.72 4.75
CA GLN A 73 -24.05 -6.04 4.42
C GLN A 73 -22.71 -6.31 5.12
N LEU A 74 -22.46 -7.57 5.45
CA LEU A 74 -21.14 -8.00 5.89
C LEU A 74 -20.15 -7.85 4.75
N ALA A 75 -18.99 -7.27 5.07
CA ALA A 75 -17.93 -6.98 4.12
C ALA A 75 -16.58 -7.39 4.68
N ARG A 76 -15.70 -7.80 3.78
CA ARG A 76 -14.33 -8.22 4.08
C ARG A 76 -13.41 -7.58 3.06
N ALA A 77 -12.65 -6.56 3.47
CA ALA A 77 -11.69 -5.89 2.63
C ALA A 77 -10.28 -6.40 2.92
N CYS A 78 -9.39 -6.36 1.94
CA CYS A 78 -7.95 -6.50 2.15
C CYS A 78 -7.24 -5.51 1.24
N GLY A 79 -6.33 -4.71 1.81
CA GLY A 79 -5.62 -3.69 1.05
C GLY A 79 -4.39 -3.18 1.78
N LEU A 80 -3.50 -2.55 1.02
CA LEU A 80 -2.37 -1.80 1.56
C LEU A 80 -2.90 -0.62 2.35
N VAL A 81 -2.40 -0.43 3.57
CA VAL A 81 -2.74 0.75 4.36
C VAL A 81 -1.99 1.95 3.80
N THR A 82 -2.71 2.88 3.18
CA THR A 82 -2.11 4.08 2.57
C THR A 82 -2.19 5.30 3.48
N VAL A 83 -3.27 5.40 4.27
CA VAL A 83 -3.54 6.55 5.13
C VAL A 83 -4.04 6.09 6.49
N ARG A 84 -3.55 6.72 7.55
CA ARG A 84 -4.12 6.69 8.90
C ARG A 84 -4.34 8.10 9.39
N GLN A 85 -5.55 8.39 9.85
CA GLN A 85 -5.90 9.71 10.38
C GLN A 85 -6.76 9.58 11.64
N ARG A 86 -6.36 10.27 12.70
CA ARG A 86 -7.12 10.34 13.95
C ARG A 86 -7.40 11.81 14.31
N PRO A 87 -8.42 12.44 13.71
CA PRO A 87 -8.74 13.83 13.97
C PRO A 87 -9.05 14.04 15.45
N GLY A 88 -8.49 15.10 16.05
CA GLY A 88 -8.73 15.44 17.46
C GLY A 88 -10.21 15.69 17.81
N THR A 89 -11.04 16.02 16.81
CA THR A 89 -12.48 16.30 16.95
C THR A 89 -13.37 15.05 16.85
N ALA A 90 -12.84 13.90 16.45
CA ALA A 90 -13.63 12.70 16.16
C ALA A 90 -13.74 11.72 17.35
N ASN A 91 -13.65 12.20 18.60
CA ASN A 91 -13.73 11.39 19.82
C ASN A 91 -12.83 10.14 19.79
N GLY A 92 -11.65 10.26 19.17
CA GLY A 92 -10.67 9.18 19.09
C GLY A 92 -10.92 8.12 18.02
N VAL A 93 -11.90 8.29 17.13
CA VAL A 93 -12.12 7.44 15.94
C VAL A 93 -10.90 7.53 15.01
N LEU A 94 -10.46 6.37 14.52
CA LEU A 94 -9.41 6.28 13.50
C LEU A 94 -10.06 6.04 12.13
N PHE A 95 -9.68 6.87 11.18
CA PHE A 95 -9.98 6.70 9.76
C PHE A 95 -8.76 6.10 9.08
N MET A 96 -8.99 5.07 8.27
CA MET A 96 -7.95 4.39 7.52
C MET A 96 -8.37 4.22 6.07
N THR A 97 -7.44 4.39 5.15
CA THR A 97 -7.66 4.07 3.74
C THR A 97 -6.85 2.85 3.37
N LEU A 98 -7.53 1.84 2.83
CA LEU A 98 -6.94 0.66 2.22
C LEU A 98 -6.94 0.81 0.70
N GLU A 99 -5.91 0.33 0.04
CA GLU A 99 -5.81 0.35 -1.42
C GLU A 99 -5.57 -1.07 -1.96
N ASP A 100 -6.27 -1.37 -3.05
CA ASP A 100 -6.02 -2.53 -3.89
C ASP A 100 -5.95 -2.14 -5.37
N GLU A 101 -5.75 -3.11 -6.25
CA GLU A 101 -5.63 -2.85 -7.69
C GLU A 101 -6.90 -2.32 -8.36
N THR A 102 -8.04 -2.37 -7.67
CA THR A 102 -9.34 -1.90 -8.17
C THR A 102 -9.76 -0.56 -7.57
N GLY A 103 -9.06 -0.09 -6.53
CA GLY A 103 -9.28 1.23 -5.95
C GLY A 103 -9.09 1.26 -4.44
N GLN A 104 -9.74 2.24 -3.81
CA GLN A 104 -9.59 2.53 -2.39
C GLN A 104 -10.84 2.17 -1.58
N VAL A 105 -10.62 1.75 -0.34
CA VAL A 105 -11.65 1.44 0.64
C VAL A 105 -11.39 2.25 1.89
N ASN A 106 -12.33 3.11 2.25
CA ASN A 106 -12.29 3.84 3.50
C ASN A 106 -12.81 2.97 4.64
N VAL A 107 -12.09 2.94 5.75
CA VAL A 107 -12.39 2.12 6.92
C VAL A 107 -12.51 3.03 8.14
N ILE A 108 -13.56 2.80 8.93
CA ILE A 108 -13.79 3.50 10.20
C ILE A 108 -13.55 2.52 11.35
N LEU A 109 -12.67 2.92 12.27
CA LEU A 109 -12.32 2.16 13.46
C LEU A 109 -12.71 2.95 14.70
N TRP A 110 -13.65 2.41 15.47
CA TRP A 110 -14.08 2.98 16.75
C TRP A 110 -13.00 2.82 17.83
N PRO A 111 -12.90 3.74 18.82
CA PRO A 111 -11.85 3.74 19.83
C PRO A 111 -11.68 2.39 20.55
N GLY A 112 -12.77 1.76 20.99
CA GLY A 112 -12.69 0.46 21.69
C GLY A 112 -12.17 -0.69 20.81
N LEU A 113 -12.41 -0.62 19.49
CA LEU A 113 -11.82 -1.58 18.55
C LEU A 113 -10.34 -1.30 18.31
N LEU A 114 -9.97 -0.02 18.19
CA LEU A 114 -8.59 0.42 18.05
C LEU A 114 -7.75 -0.02 19.25
N GLU A 115 -8.27 0.10 20.47
CA GLU A 115 -7.59 -0.37 21.68
C GLU A 115 -7.34 -1.88 21.65
N LYS A 116 -8.33 -2.65 21.18
CA LYS A 116 -8.23 -4.12 21.07
C LYS A 116 -7.26 -4.58 19.99
N PHE A 117 -7.25 -3.91 18.83
CA PHE A 117 -6.44 -4.27 17.66
C PHE A 117 -5.36 -3.23 17.38
N ARG A 118 -4.76 -2.66 18.43
CA ARG A 118 -3.82 -1.55 18.31
C ARG A 118 -2.60 -1.90 17.45
N LYS A 119 -2.10 -3.13 17.61
CA LYS A 119 -0.93 -3.63 16.89
C LYS A 119 -1.22 -3.71 15.39
N GLU A 120 -2.34 -4.29 15.02
CA GLU A 120 -2.77 -4.45 13.63
C GLU A 120 -3.11 -3.10 13.01
N ALA A 121 -3.89 -2.27 13.72
CA ALA A 121 -4.33 -0.97 13.22
C ALA A 121 -3.17 -0.02 12.92
N LEU A 122 -2.12 0.01 13.76
CA LEU A 122 -1.01 0.95 13.64
C LEU A 122 0.24 0.35 12.95
N GLY A 123 0.42 -0.98 13.00
CA GLY A 123 1.64 -1.64 12.53
C GLY A 123 1.51 -2.36 11.19
N ALA A 124 0.31 -2.75 10.77
CA ALA A 124 0.14 -3.56 9.57
C ALA A 124 0.31 -2.72 8.29
N ALA A 125 1.07 -3.24 7.35
CA ALA A 125 1.18 -2.68 6.00
C ALA A 125 0.08 -3.18 5.07
N LEU A 126 -0.26 -4.46 5.18
CA LEU A 126 -1.38 -5.09 4.48
C LEU A 126 -2.38 -5.54 5.54
N LEU A 127 -3.60 -5.06 5.43
CA LEU A 127 -4.61 -5.27 6.45
C LEU A 127 -5.88 -5.89 5.87
N ALA A 128 -6.28 -7.02 6.44
CA ALA A 128 -7.60 -7.58 6.21
C ALA A 128 -8.57 -7.05 7.27
N VAL A 129 -9.65 -6.40 6.81
CA VAL A 129 -10.66 -5.78 7.65
C VAL A 129 -11.99 -6.46 7.43
N TYR A 130 -12.60 -6.91 8.52
CA TYR A 130 -13.93 -7.47 8.56
C TYR A 130 -14.85 -6.45 9.19
N GLY A 131 -16.06 -6.32 8.66
CA GLY A 131 -16.96 -5.28 9.11
C GLY A 131 -18.31 -5.28 8.43
N VAL A 132 -18.97 -4.14 8.57
CA VAL A 132 -20.25 -3.86 7.94
C VAL A 132 -20.05 -2.73 6.93
N TRP A 133 -20.47 -2.98 5.70
CA TRP A 133 -20.44 -1.97 4.65
C TRP A 133 -21.51 -0.92 4.91
N GLN A 134 -21.14 0.35 4.78
CA GLN A 134 -22.05 1.48 4.86
C GLN A 134 -21.94 2.29 3.57
N ALA A 135 -23.10 2.55 2.98
CA ALA A 135 -23.21 3.36 1.79
C ALA A 135 -24.33 4.39 2.00
N GLU A 136 -23.95 5.67 2.00
CA GLU A 136 -24.87 6.80 2.11
C GLU A 136 -24.60 7.78 0.96
N GLY A 137 -25.52 7.79 -0.02
CA GLY A 137 -25.33 8.52 -1.27
C GLY A 137 -24.05 8.08 -2.01
N LYS A 138 -23.08 9.00 -2.11
CA LYS A 138 -21.78 8.73 -2.75
C LYS A 138 -20.70 8.28 -1.77
N VAL A 139 -20.93 8.43 -0.46
CA VAL A 139 -19.94 8.11 0.56
C VAL A 139 -20.06 6.64 0.92
N ARG A 140 -18.93 5.94 0.87
CA ARG A 140 -18.84 4.51 1.14
C ARG A 140 -17.71 4.24 2.11
N HIS A 141 -17.99 3.50 3.17
CA HIS A 141 -17.00 3.12 4.16
C HIS A 141 -17.32 1.77 4.79
N LEU A 142 -16.28 1.09 5.25
CA LEU A 142 -16.35 -0.15 6.00
C LEU A 142 -16.24 0.18 7.49
N ILE A 143 -17.29 -0.10 8.26
CA ILE A 143 -17.20 -0.03 9.72
C ILE A 143 -16.53 -1.32 10.20
N ALA A 144 -15.31 -1.19 10.72
CA ALA A 144 -14.52 -2.34 11.16
C ALA A 144 -15.12 -2.99 12.41
N SER A 145 -14.99 -4.32 12.48
CA SER A 145 -15.31 -5.14 13.65
C SER A 145 -14.19 -6.12 14.02
N LYS A 146 -13.31 -6.45 13.06
CA LYS A 146 -12.10 -7.24 13.29
C LYS A 146 -11.02 -6.85 12.29
N LEU A 147 -9.79 -6.79 12.78
CA LEU A 147 -8.60 -6.55 11.97
C LEU A 147 -7.72 -7.81 11.99
N VAL A 148 -7.05 -8.09 10.88
CA VAL A 148 -6.05 -9.14 10.76
C VAL A 148 -4.89 -8.59 9.95
N ASP A 149 -3.72 -8.54 10.56
CA ASP A 149 -2.47 -8.24 9.85
C ASP A 149 -2.20 -9.35 8.83
N ARG A 150 -1.95 -8.93 7.58
CA ARG A 150 -1.63 -9.79 6.44
C ARG A 150 -0.29 -9.39 5.81
N SER A 151 0.50 -8.56 6.50
CA SER A 151 1.78 -8.06 6.01
C SER A 151 2.77 -9.17 5.69
N GLU A 152 2.60 -10.37 6.25
CA GLU A 152 3.38 -11.56 5.89
C GLU A 152 3.28 -11.93 4.39
N LEU A 153 2.14 -11.61 3.74
CA LEU A 153 1.92 -11.91 2.33
C LEU A 153 2.72 -10.99 1.41
N LEU A 154 3.19 -9.86 1.91
CA LEU A 154 3.99 -8.90 1.15
C LEU A 154 5.46 -9.34 0.99
N GLY A 155 5.94 -10.28 1.82
CA GLY A 155 7.32 -10.75 1.76
C GLY A 155 8.33 -9.60 1.87
N ALA A 156 9.14 -9.40 0.82
CA ALA A 156 10.19 -8.38 0.79
C ALA A 156 9.74 -7.00 0.24
N LEU A 157 8.44 -6.80 0.00
CA LEU A 157 7.87 -5.52 -0.39
C LEU A 157 7.93 -4.54 0.79
N PRO A 158 8.68 -3.42 0.69
CA PRO A 158 8.60 -2.37 1.70
C PRO A 158 7.34 -1.56 1.47
N THR A 159 6.71 -1.17 2.57
CA THR A 159 5.40 -0.52 2.58
C THR A 159 5.41 0.56 3.63
N THR A 160 5.13 1.79 3.22
CA THR A 160 5.07 2.94 4.12
C THR A 160 3.71 3.59 3.97
N ALA A 161 2.92 3.57 5.04
CA ALA A 161 1.68 4.33 5.11
C ALA A 161 1.98 5.80 5.42
N ARG A 162 1.15 6.71 4.91
CA ARG A 162 1.19 8.12 5.30
C ARG A 162 0.40 8.30 6.60
N GLU A 163 1.09 8.81 7.61
CA GLU A 163 0.51 9.11 8.92
C GLU A 163 0.11 10.59 8.96
N PHE A 164 -1.16 10.89 9.27
CA PHE A 164 -1.65 12.25 9.48
C PHE A 164 -2.24 12.37 10.88
N CYS A 165 -1.49 13.02 11.77
CA CYS A 165 -1.92 13.32 13.14
C CYS A 165 -2.76 14.58 13.20
#